data_AF-A0AAD3D856-F1
#
_entry.id   AF-A0AAD3D856-F1
#
_cell.length_a   1.000
_cell.length_b   1.000
_cell.length_c   1.000
_cell.angle_alpha   90.00
_cell.angle_beta   90.00
_cell.angle_gamma   90.00
#
_symmetry.space_group_name_H-M   'P 1'
#
loop_
_entity.id
_entity.type
_entity.pdbx_description
1 polymer ?
#
loop_
_entity_poly.entity_id
_entity_poly.type
_entity_poly.pdbx_seq_one_letter_code
_entity_poly.pdbx_strand_id
1 'polypeptide(L)'
;MSSNTEETPLVCKPDKVVYTWETYVQNHTRFLAMLPGYFSAYIIPGRTIKPKDVETVMVTMNNSLSSCPYCTGLHGQLARMAGLSMDAEQDPSNPYVTFSKTFALNSGRGEEVEEALKTLGEKIESTAMAHSVYCLCWALQWGKTTGNSINNARDKIKRFEFSSVNLLDILLLLWYGPLFLIIGILNLILLKVPEVSPKVSAALGAILWFPQALFIAPMGFACFIASGFKVV
;
A
#
# COMPACT_ATOMS: atom_id res chain seq x y z
N MET A 1 -18.25 -38.78 20.91
CA MET A 1 -17.02 -38.47 20.13
C MET A 1 -17.40 -37.41 19.11
N SER A 2 -16.82 -36.23 19.30
CA SER A 2 -17.04 -35.01 18.54
C SER A 2 -16.38 -35.06 17.16
N SER A 3 -17.08 -34.60 16.13
CA SER A 3 -16.42 -34.02 14.95
C SER A 3 -17.27 -32.87 14.43
N ASN A 4 -17.16 -31.71 15.09
CA ASN A 4 -17.51 -30.43 14.48
C ASN A 4 -16.38 -30.09 13.50
N THR A 5 -16.58 -30.35 12.23
CA THR A 5 -15.81 -29.71 11.16
C THR A 5 -16.38 -28.31 10.98
N GLU A 6 -15.73 -27.33 11.62
CA GLU A 6 -15.87 -25.93 11.20
C GLU A 6 -15.36 -25.83 9.77
N GLU A 7 -16.27 -25.88 8.80
CA GLU A 7 -16.01 -25.36 7.47
C GLU A 7 -15.82 -23.85 7.61
N THR A 8 -14.55 -23.45 7.71
CA THR A 8 -14.17 -22.05 7.54
C THR A 8 -14.63 -21.65 6.13
N PRO A 9 -15.44 -20.60 5.96
CA PRO A 9 -15.84 -20.19 4.62
C PRO A 9 -14.57 -19.85 3.84
N LEU A 10 -14.34 -20.55 2.73
CA LEU A 10 -13.39 -20.13 1.71
C LEU A 10 -13.87 -18.77 1.22
N VAL A 11 -13.43 -17.71 1.89
CA VAL A 11 -13.52 -16.34 1.36
C VAL A 11 -12.72 -16.40 0.07
N CYS A 12 -13.43 -16.51 -1.06
CA CYS A 12 -12.87 -16.42 -2.39
C CYS A 12 -12.07 -15.11 -2.42
N LYS A 13 -10.73 -15.21 -2.31
CA LYS A 13 -9.88 -14.04 -2.46
C LYS A 13 -10.21 -13.46 -3.83
N PRO A 14 -10.62 -12.18 -3.92
CA PRO A 14 -10.91 -11.60 -5.21
C PRO A 14 -9.69 -11.78 -6.11
N ASP A 15 -9.94 -12.06 -7.40
CA ASP A 15 -8.95 -11.90 -8.44
C ASP A 15 -8.21 -10.57 -8.23
N LYS A 16 -6.90 -10.57 -8.49
CA LYS A 16 -5.97 -9.46 -8.21
C LYS A 16 -6.67 -8.10 -8.29
N VAL A 17 -6.61 -7.29 -7.23
CA VAL A 17 -7.25 -5.97 -7.23
C VAL A 17 -6.54 -5.08 -8.26
N VAL A 18 -7.27 -4.72 -9.31
CA VAL A 18 -6.82 -3.88 -10.44
C VAL A 18 -7.73 -2.67 -10.59
N TYR A 19 -7.25 -1.63 -11.26
CA TYR A 19 -8.04 -0.42 -11.50
C TYR A 19 -9.11 -0.63 -12.57
N THR A 20 -10.27 -0.07 -12.27
CA THR A 20 -11.23 0.48 -13.23
C THR A 20 -11.01 1.98 -13.35
N TRP A 21 -11.60 2.65 -14.34
CA TRP A 21 -11.52 4.13 -14.44
C TRP A 21 -12.07 4.83 -13.19
N GLU A 22 -13.18 4.33 -12.65
CA GLU A 22 -13.79 4.88 -11.44
C GLU A 22 -12.84 4.79 -10.24
N THR A 23 -12.36 3.58 -9.94
CA THR A 23 -11.45 3.37 -8.81
C THR A 23 -10.10 4.04 -9.02
N TYR A 24 -9.66 4.19 -10.28
CA TYR A 24 -8.47 4.96 -10.64
C TYR A 24 -8.63 6.41 -10.23
N VAL A 25 -9.69 7.09 -10.67
CA VAL A 25 -9.95 8.50 -10.36
C VAL A 25 -10.09 8.71 -8.85
N GLN A 26 -10.93 7.91 -8.19
CA GLN A 26 -11.17 8.01 -6.75
C GLN A 26 -9.87 7.83 -5.96
N ASN A 27 -9.14 6.73 -6.18
CA ASN A 27 -7.94 6.43 -5.39
C ASN A 27 -6.81 7.43 -5.66
N HIS A 28 -6.64 7.92 -6.89
CA HIS A 28 -5.59 8.90 -7.20
C HIS A 28 -5.88 10.26 -6.56
N THR A 29 -7.14 10.70 -6.60
CA THR A 29 -7.57 11.92 -5.91
C THR A 29 -7.38 11.79 -4.39
N ARG A 30 -7.83 10.67 -3.81
CA ARG A 30 -7.66 10.43 -2.37
C ARG A 30 -6.20 10.36 -1.96
N PHE A 31 -5.40 9.58 -2.68
CA PHE A 31 -3.99 9.39 -2.33
C PHE A 31 -3.16 10.67 -2.49
N LEU A 32 -3.49 11.53 -3.47
CA LEU A 32 -2.88 12.86 -3.57
C LEU A 32 -2.96 13.64 -2.25
N ALA A 33 -4.14 13.66 -1.63
CA ALA A 33 -4.36 14.34 -0.35
C ALA A 33 -3.60 13.69 0.82
N MET A 34 -3.23 12.41 0.70
CA MET A 34 -2.52 11.66 1.74
C MET A 34 -0.99 11.80 1.64
N LEU A 35 -0.44 12.32 0.54
CA LEU A 35 1.01 12.42 0.34
C LEU A 35 1.75 13.13 1.49
N PRO A 36 1.29 14.27 2.04
CA PRO A 36 1.97 14.93 3.15
C PRO A 36 1.97 14.08 4.42
N GLY A 37 0.84 13.42 4.72
CA GLY A 37 0.71 12.53 5.87
C GLY A 37 1.60 11.29 5.73
N TYR A 38 1.69 10.75 4.52
CA TYR A 38 2.59 9.65 4.19
C TYR A 38 4.06 10.05 4.41
N PHE A 39 4.49 11.24 3.95
CA PHE A 39 5.84 11.74 4.21
C PHE A 39 6.10 11.94 5.71
N SER A 40 5.09 12.44 6.43
CA SER A 40 5.19 12.74 7.85
C SER A 40 5.44 11.50 8.72
N ALA A 41 5.03 10.31 8.24
CA ALA A 41 5.29 9.03 8.86
C ALA A 41 6.78 8.73 9.06
N TYR A 42 7.67 9.37 8.29
CA TYR A 42 9.11 9.10 8.35
C TYR A 42 9.90 10.12 9.16
N ILE A 43 9.54 11.41 9.10
CA ILE A 43 10.46 12.47 9.56
C ILE A 43 9.84 13.57 10.43
N ILE A 44 8.52 13.62 10.59
CA ILE A 44 7.87 14.74 11.31
C ILE A 44 7.64 14.35 12.78
N PRO A 45 8.23 15.09 13.75
CA PRO A 45 8.03 14.81 15.18
C PRO A 45 6.54 14.75 15.56
N GLY A 46 6.18 13.77 16.40
CA GLY A 46 4.78 13.50 16.80
C GLY A 46 3.94 12.76 15.75
N ARG A 47 4.49 12.53 14.55
CA ARG A 47 3.86 11.78 13.44
C ARG A 47 4.73 10.64 12.91
N THR A 48 6.03 10.68 13.17
CA THR A 48 6.98 9.63 12.78
C THR A 48 6.63 8.30 13.41
N ILE A 49 6.59 7.25 12.60
CA ILE A 49 6.35 5.87 12.99
C ILE A 49 7.69 5.15 13.01
N LYS A 50 7.88 4.22 13.95
CA LYS A 50 9.11 3.42 14.00
C LYS A 50 9.20 2.60 12.70
N PRO A 51 10.39 2.44 12.08
CA PRO A 51 10.48 1.76 10.79
C PRO A 51 9.92 0.34 10.79
N LYS A 52 10.10 -0.40 11.88
CA LYS A 52 9.50 -1.74 12.06
C LYS A 52 7.96 -1.72 12.02
N ASP A 53 7.35 -0.69 12.60
CA ASP A 53 5.89 -0.49 12.60
C ASP A 53 5.40 -0.02 11.21
N VAL A 54 6.17 0.83 10.52
CA VAL A 54 5.90 1.19 9.11
C VAL A 54 5.82 -0.07 8.26
N GLU A 55 6.85 -0.93 8.32
CA GLU A 55 6.87 -2.14 7.51
C GLU A 55 5.83 -3.17 7.99
N THR A 56 5.44 -3.17 9.26
CA THR A 56 4.28 -3.97 9.74
C THR A 56 3.00 -3.57 9.01
N VAL A 57 2.72 -2.26 8.90
CA VAL A 57 1.58 -1.73 8.14
C VAL A 57 1.68 -2.15 6.68
N MET A 58 2.85 -1.97 6.07
CA MET A 58 3.05 -2.25 4.65
C MET A 58 2.89 -3.74 4.32
N VAL A 59 3.56 -4.64 5.04
CA VAL A 59 3.48 -6.07 4.74
C VAL A 59 2.04 -6.59 4.99
N THR A 60 1.40 -6.16 6.09
CA THR A 60 0.01 -6.51 6.41
C THR A 60 -0.97 -6.10 5.30
N MET A 61 -0.91 -4.84 4.86
CA MET A 61 -1.77 -4.30 3.79
C MET A 61 -1.59 -5.06 2.47
N ASN A 62 -0.35 -5.43 2.13
CA ASN A 62 -0.07 -6.20 0.93
C ASN A 62 -0.70 -7.60 1.01
N ASN A 63 -0.60 -8.26 2.16
CA ASN A 63 -0.99 -9.66 2.35
C ASN A 63 -2.47 -9.88 2.67
N SER A 64 -3.25 -8.84 3.02
CA SER A 64 -4.64 -8.99 3.50
C SER A 64 -5.69 -9.41 2.45
N LEU A 65 -5.55 -9.02 1.17
CA LEU A 65 -6.56 -9.31 0.12
C LEU A 65 -5.94 -9.95 -1.12
N SER A 66 -5.08 -9.21 -1.81
CA SER A 66 -4.34 -9.67 -2.98
C SER A 66 -2.89 -9.19 -2.89
N SER A 67 -1.90 -10.08 -2.93
CA SER A 67 -0.51 -9.62 -2.87
C SER A 67 -0.07 -9.00 -4.20
N CYS A 68 0.75 -7.95 -4.14
CA CYS A 68 1.44 -7.39 -5.29
C CYS A 68 2.92 -7.81 -5.24
N PRO A 69 3.46 -8.51 -6.26
CA PRO A 69 4.85 -8.98 -6.24
C PRO A 69 5.89 -7.87 -6.05
N TYR A 70 5.63 -6.67 -6.59
CA TYR A 70 6.52 -5.52 -6.41
C TYR A 70 6.58 -5.07 -4.95
N CYS A 71 5.42 -4.98 -4.30
CA CYS A 71 5.30 -4.61 -2.90
C CYS A 71 5.85 -5.71 -1.98
N THR A 72 5.56 -6.99 -2.28
CA THR A 72 6.15 -8.15 -1.58
C THR A 72 7.68 -8.10 -1.61
N GLY A 73 8.26 -7.80 -2.78
CA GLY A 73 9.69 -7.59 -2.92
C GLY A 73 10.16 -6.45 -2.03
N LEU A 74 9.80 -5.21 -2.38
CA LEU A 74 10.31 -4.00 -1.74
C LEU A 74 10.09 -4.00 -0.22
N HIS A 75 8.84 -4.16 0.24
CA HIS A 75 8.54 -4.11 1.68
C HIS A 75 9.02 -5.34 2.43
N GLY A 76 9.14 -6.50 1.76
CA GLY A 76 9.81 -7.65 2.37
C GLY A 76 11.29 -7.38 2.66
N GLN A 77 12.00 -6.67 1.77
CA GLN A 77 13.39 -6.27 2.03
C GLN A 77 13.47 -5.20 3.12
N LEU A 78 12.62 -4.16 3.06
CA LEU A 78 12.60 -3.09 4.05
C LEU A 78 12.23 -3.63 5.45
N ALA A 79 11.27 -4.57 5.53
CA ALA A 79 10.91 -5.28 6.75
C ALA A 79 12.10 -6.02 7.36
N ARG A 80 12.83 -6.81 6.56
CA ARG A 80 14.06 -7.48 7.02
C ARG A 80 15.07 -6.46 7.52
N MET A 81 15.30 -5.40 6.75
CA MET A 81 16.27 -4.36 7.10
C MET A 81 15.89 -3.59 8.37
N ALA A 82 14.62 -3.58 8.74
CA ALA A 82 14.10 -2.98 9.98
C ALA A 82 14.01 -3.97 11.17
N GLY A 83 14.46 -5.23 11.00
CA GLY A 83 14.39 -6.24 12.05
C GLY A 83 12.97 -6.74 12.34
N LEU A 84 12.07 -6.71 11.36
CA LEU A 84 10.72 -7.27 11.48
C LEU A 84 10.77 -8.81 11.37
N SER A 85 10.15 -9.51 12.31
CA SER A 85 10.01 -10.97 12.23
C SER A 85 8.92 -11.34 11.24
N MET A 86 9.02 -12.54 10.65
CA MET A 86 8.09 -13.00 9.62
C MET A 86 6.64 -13.11 10.08
N ASP A 87 6.40 -13.35 11.37
CA ASP A 87 5.05 -13.56 11.91
C ASP A 87 4.38 -12.28 12.41
N ALA A 88 5.10 -11.15 12.42
CA ALA A 88 4.63 -9.91 13.03
C ALA A 88 3.38 -9.32 12.37
N GLU A 89 3.15 -9.61 11.08
CA GLU A 89 1.94 -9.17 10.35
C GLU A 89 0.68 -9.99 10.67
N GLN A 90 0.84 -11.10 11.40
CA GLN A 90 -0.27 -11.96 11.80
C GLN A 90 -0.74 -11.70 13.22
N ASP A 91 0.08 -11.01 14.03
CA ASP A 91 -0.20 -10.73 15.43
C ASP A 91 -1.47 -9.85 15.59
N PRO A 92 -2.60 -10.42 16.06
CA PRO A 92 -3.83 -9.67 16.24
C PRO A 92 -3.78 -8.71 17.44
N SER A 93 -2.78 -8.84 18.32
CA SER A 93 -2.58 -7.93 19.44
C SER A 93 -1.89 -6.62 19.01
N ASN A 94 -1.25 -6.62 17.85
CA ASN A 94 -0.59 -5.45 17.30
C ASN A 94 -1.63 -4.49 16.67
N PRO A 95 -1.81 -3.26 17.19
CA PRO A 95 -2.82 -2.35 16.69
C PRO A 95 -2.61 -1.91 15.24
N TYR A 96 -1.35 -1.87 14.76
CA TYR A 96 -1.04 -1.58 13.36
C TYR A 96 -1.57 -2.68 12.44
N VAL A 97 -1.47 -3.95 12.85
CA VAL A 97 -1.96 -5.10 12.08
C VAL A 97 -3.49 -5.07 12.01
N THR A 98 -4.16 -4.91 13.15
CA THR A 98 -5.63 -4.89 13.21
C THR A 98 -6.20 -3.78 12.32
N PHE A 99 -5.68 -2.55 12.45
CA PHE A 99 -6.14 -1.43 11.64
C PHE A 99 -5.88 -1.64 10.15
N SER A 100 -4.66 -2.08 9.78
CA SER A 100 -4.29 -2.29 8.37
C SER A 100 -5.15 -3.37 7.71
N LYS A 101 -5.51 -4.44 8.44
CA LYS A 101 -6.45 -5.46 7.95
C LYS A 101 -7.84 -4.87 7.71
N THR A 102 -8.39 -4.13 8.68
CA THR A 102 -9.69 -3.48 8.52
C THR A 102 -9.70 -2.49 7.36
N PHE A 103 -8.64 -1.68 7.23
CA PHE A 103 -8.46 -0.77 6.10
C PHE A 103 -8.48 -1.54 4.78
N ALA A 104 -7.68 -2.60 4.66
CA ALA A 104 -7.55 -3.38 3.43
C ALA A 104 -8.90 -3.98 3.02
N LEU A 105 -9.61 -4.61 3.96
CA LEU A 105 -10.91 -5.25 3.72
C LEU A 105 -11.97 -4.25 3.21
N ASN A 106 -11.91 -3.01 3.67
CA ASN A 106 -12.88 -1.97 3.34
C ASN A 106 -12.34 -0.93 2.34
N SER A 107 -11.21 -1.21 1.69
CA SER A 107 -10.57 -0.30 0.73
C SER A 107 -10.40 1.15 1.25
N GLY A 108 -10.11 1.28 2.54
CA GLY A 108 -9.87 2.55 3.22
C GLY A 108 -11.08 3.46 3.40
N ARG A 109 -12.31 2.93 3.29
CA ARG A 109 -13.57 3.69 3.34
C ARG A 109 -14.57 3.03 4.29
N GLY A 110 -15.61 3.77 4.67
CA GLY A 110 -16.71 3.27 5.50
C GLY A 110 -16.51 3.49 6.99
N GLU A 111 -17.59 3.33 7.74
CA GLU A 111 -17.65 3.56 9.19
C GLU A 111 -16.68 2.64 9.94
N GLU A 112 -16.48 1.41 9.44
CA GLU A 112 -15.56 0.43 10.04
C GLU A 112 -14.11 0.91 10.01
N VAL A 113 -13.69 1.63 8.95
CA VAL A 113 -12.34 2.19 8.86
C VAL A 113 -12.20 3.42 9.75
N GLU A 114 -13.23 4.24 9.85
CA GLU A 114 -13.25 5.42 10.71
C GLU A 114 -13.19 5.04 12.19
N GLU A 115 -13.97 4.05 12.61
CA GLU A 115 -13.94 3.51 13.96
C GLU A 115 -12.59 2.85 14.27
N ALA A 116 -12.08 2.02 13.35
CA ALA A 116 -10.77 1.39 13.53
C ALA A 116 -9.63 2.42 13.62
N LEU A 117 -9.72 3.54 12.87
CA LEU A 117 -8.74 4.64 12.95
C LEU A 117 -8.79 5.33 14.30
N LYS A 118 -9.99 5.56 14.84
CA LYS A 118 -10.16 6.12 16.19
C LYS A 118 -9.56 5.19 17.24
N THR A 119 -9.90 3.90 17.20
CA THR A 119 -9.33 2.89 18.11
C THR A 119 -7.81 2.79 17.97
N LEU A 120 -7.26 2.91 16.76
CA LEU A 120 -5.81 2.95 16.56
C LEU A 120 -5.20 4.15 17.30
N GLY A 121 -5.77 5.34 17.15
CA GLY A 121 -5.31 6.57 17.82
C GLY A 121 -5.37 6.53 19.34
N GLU A 122 -6.26 5.73 19.92
CA GLU A 122 -6.33 5.46 21.37
C GLU A 122 -5.28 4.46 21.84
N LYS A 123 -4.83 3.55 20.96
CA LYS A 123 -3.89 2.46 21.28
C LYS A 123 -2.43 2.79 21.01
N ILE A 124 -2.14 3.78 20.17
CA ILE A 124 -0.78 4.21 19.85
C ILE A 124 -0.48 5.60 20.42
N GLU A 125 0.73 6.10 20.18
CA GLU A 125 1.26 7.29 20.84
C GLU A 125 0.43 8.57 20.59
N SER A 126 -0.23 8.71 19.43
CA SER A 126 -1.09 9.86 19.16
C SER A 126 -2.07 9.65 17.99
N THR A 127 -3.13 10.44 17.96
CA THR A 127 -4.05 10.55 16.81
C THR A 127 -3.34 11.05 15.55
N ALA A 128 -2.33 11.91 15.69
CA ALA A 128 -1.52 12.40 14.58
C ALA A 128 -0.67 11.28 13.95
N MET A 129 -0.13 10.38 14.78
CA MET A 129 0.56 9.18 14.33
C MET A 129 -0.42 8.19 13.67
N ALA A 130 -1.63 8.03 14.21
CA ALA A 130 -2.64 7.15 13.62
C ALA A 130 -3.05 7.63 12.22
N HIS A 131 -3.14 8.95 12.03
CA HIS A 131 -3.32 9.53 10.69
C HIS A 131 -2.15 9.22 9.74
N SER A 132 -0.90 9.23 10.21
CA SER A 132 0.24 8.78 9.40
C SER A 132 0.09 7.31 8.98
N VAL A 133 -0.36 6.42 9.87
CA VAL A 133 -0.65 5.01 9.55
C VAL A 133 -1.73 4.90 8.48
N TYR A 134 -2.82 5.67 8.60
CA TYR A 134 -3.87 5.74 7.60
C TYR A 134 -3.34 6.19 6.22
N CYS A 135 -2.46 7.18 6.19
CA CYS A 135 -1.79 7.60 4.95
C CYS A 135 -0.85 6.53 4.37
N LEU A 136 -0.13 5.78 5.21
CA LEU A 136 0.68 4.63 4.76
C LEU A 136 -0.20 3.55 4.13
N CYS A 137 -1.36 3.26 4.71
CA CYS A 137 -2.33 2.31 4.13
C CYS A 137 -2.79 2.77 2.74
N TRP A 138 -3.11 4.04 2.55
CA TRP A 138 -3.42 4.60 1.23
C TRP A 138 -2.24 4.51 0.25
N ALA A 139 -1.02 4.79 0.70
CA ALA A 139 0.17 4.68 -0.12
C ALA A 139 0.36 3.27 -0.68
N LEU A 140 0.13 2.26 0.15
CA LEU A 140 0.26 0.89 -0.29
C LEU A 140 -0.96 0.37 -1.04
N GLN A 141 -2.18 0.78 -0.69
CA GLN A 141 -3.37 0.49 -1.48
C GLN A 141 -3.17 0.95 -2.93
N TRP A 142 -2.64 2.16 -3.12
CA TRP A 142 -2.23 2.65 -4.42
C TRP A 142 -1.13 1.77 -5.04
N GLY A 143 -0.01 1.55 -4.33
CA GLY A 143 1.14 0.81 -4.88
C GLY A 143 0.77 -0.61 -5.33
N LYS A 144 -0.02 -1.31 -4.52
CA LYS A 144 -0.51 -2.66 -4.82
C LYS A 144 -1.48 -2.68 -6.00
N THR A 145 -2.47 -1.80 -6.02
CA THR A 145 -3.46 -1.76 -7.11
C THR A 145 -2.80 -1.37 -8.43
N THR A 146 -1.90 -0.39 -8.42
CA THR A 146 -1.12 0.04 -9.59
C THR A 146 -0.23 -1.10 -10.09
N GLY A 147 0.56 -1.73 -9.22
CA GLY A 147 1.45 -2.82 -9.59
C GLY A 147 0.72 -4.05 -10.14
N ASN A 148 -0.42 -4.41 -9.55
CA ASN A 148 -1.28 -5.48 -10.06
C ASN A 148 -1.88 -5.13 -11.42
N SER A 149 -2.30 -3.88 -11.63
CA SER A 149 -2.85 -3.43 -12.91
C SER A 149 -1.79 -3.42 -14.02
N ILE A 150 -0.55 -3.00 -13.71
CA ILE A 150 0.59 -3.09 -14.64
C ILE A 150 0.87 -4.55 -15.00
N ASN A 151 0.91 -5.45 -14.01
CA ASN A 151 1.10 -6.88 -14.26
C ASN A 151 -0.02 -7.43 -15.15
N ASN A 152 -1.28 -7.08 -14.87
CA ASN A 152 -2.42 -7.49 -15.68
C ASN A 152 -2.29 -7.02 -17.14
N ALA A 153 -1.99 -5.74 -17.35
CA ALA A 153 -1.79 -5.16 -18.67
C ALA A 153 -0.62 -5.82 -19.43
N ARG A 154 0.51 -6.03 -18.75
CA ARG A 154 1.67 -6.73 -19.30
C ARG A 154 1.34 -8.17 -19.68
N ASP A 155 0.60 -8.87 -18.83
CA ASP A 155 0.29 -10.29 -19.04
C ASP A 155 -0.67 -10.47 -20.22
N LYS A 156 -1.64 -9.56 -20.43
CA LYS A 156 -2.47 -9.52 -21.66
C LYS A 156 -1.60 -9.39 -22.92
N ILE A 157 -0.63 -8.46 -22.91
CA ILE A 157 0.29 -8.25 -24.03
C ILE A 157 1.15 -9.50 -24.28
N LYS A 158 1.70 -10.11 -23.23
CA LYS A 158 2.51 -11.34 -23.33
C LYS A 158 1.73 -12.54 -23.87
N ARG A 159 0.43 -12.62 -23.57
CA ARG A 159 -0.48 -13.66 -24.10
C ARG A 159 -1.05 -13.32 -25.48
N PHE A 160 -0.62 -12.20 -26.08
CA PHE A 160 -1.14 -11.71 -27.38
C PHE A 160 -2.65 -11.41 -27.36
N GLU A 161 -3.23 -11.11 -26.19
CA GLU A 161 -4.65 -10.79 -26.00
C GLU A 161 -4.93 -9.29 -26.26
N PHE A 162 -4.44 -8.74 -27.38
CA PHE A 162 -4.47 -7.29 -27.63
C PHE A 162 -5.89 -6.70 -27.67
N SER A 163 -6.90 -7.48 -28.04
CA SER A 163 -8.31 -7.05 -28.02
C SER A 163 -8.85 -6.77 -26.60
N SER A 164 -8.19 -7.30 -25.57
CA SER A 164 -8.55 -7.10 -24.15
C SER A 164 -7.78 -5.96 -23.48
N VAL A 165 -6.82 -5.36 -24.18
CA VAL A 165 -6.03 -4.22 -23.69
C VAL A 165 -6.81 -2.95 -23.89
N ASN A 166 -7.16 -2.27 -22.80
CA ASN A 166 -7.90 -1.02 -22.84
C ASN A 166 -6.98 0.20 -22.64
N LEU A 167 -7.54 1.41 -22.78
CA LEU A 167 -6.79 2.66 -22.63
C LEU A 167 -6.14 2.80 -21.24
N LEU A 168 -6.81 2.34 -20.18
CA LEU A 168 -6.29 2.41 -18.82
C LEU A 168 -5.08 1.48 -18.65
N ASP A 169 -5.13 0.27 -19.22
CA ASP A 169 -3.99 -0.66 -19.25
C ASP A 169 -2.75 0.01 -19.86
N ILE A 170 -2.91 0.68 -21.00
CA ILE A 170 -1.83 1.38 -21.71
C ILE A 170 -1.30 2.54 -20.87
N LEU A 171 -2.19 3.37 -20.32
CA LEU A 171 -1.84 4.50 -19.47
C LEU A 171 -1.01 4.04 -18.25
N LEU A 172 -1.47 3.00 -17.57
CA LEU A 172 -0.79 2.47 -16.39
C LEU A 172 0.58 1.89 -16.72
N LEU A 173 0.70 1.15 -17.84
CA LEU A 173 1.97 0.62 -18.32
C LEU A 173 2.97 1.72 -18.68
N LEU A 174 2.54 2.72 -19.45
CA LEU A 174 3.44 3.76 -19.94
C LEU A 174 3.81 4.76 -18.84
N TRP A 175 2.85 5.15 -18.00
CA TRP A 175 3.08 6.13 -16.95
C TRP A 175 3.74 5.51 -15.71
N TYR A 176 3.20 4.43 -15.15
CA TYR A 176 3.72 3.85 -13.92
C TYR A 176 4.70 2.68 -14.14
N GLY A 177 4.70 2.05 -15.31
CA GLY A 177 5.63 0.95 -15.62
C GLY A 177 7.11 1.29 -15.35
N PRO A 178 7.63 2.46 -15.76
CA PRO A 178 9.01 2.87 -15.44
C PRO A 178 9.30 2.92 -13.95
N LEU A 179 8.38 3.46 -13.14
CA LEU A 179 8.52 3.50 -11.69
C LEU A 179 8.60 2.09 -11.08
N PHE A 180 7.71 1.19 -11.50
CA PHE A 180 7.69 -0.18 -11.00
C PHE A 180 8.88 -1.03 -11.48
N LEU A 181 9.45 -0.72 -12.65
CA LEU A 181 10.71 -1.28 -13.10
C LEU A 181 11.86 -0.86 -12.17
N ILE A 182 11.95 0.43 -11.83
CA ILE A 182 12.96 0.95 -10.88
C ILE A 182 12.80 0.29 -9.51
N ILE A 183 11.56 0.13 -9.02
CA ILE A 183 11.28 -0.60 -7.77
C ILE A 183 11.80 -2.04 -7.85
N GLY A 184 11.60 -2.72 -8.98
CA GLY A 184 12.14 -4.06 -9.22
C GLY A 184 13.66 -4.12 -9.13
N ILE A 185 14.36 -3.16 -9.72
CA ILE A 185 15.83 -3.05 -9.65
C ILE A 185 16.27 -2.76 -8.22
N LEU A 186 15.62 -1.82 -7.55
CA LEU A 186 15.91 -1.48 -6.16
C LEU A 186 15.76 -2.70 -5.24
N ASN A 187 14.70 -3.48 -5.41
CA ASN A 187 14.50 -4.72 -4.66
C ASN A 187 15.70 -5.67 -4.81
N LEU A 188 16.27 -5.81 -6.01
CA LEU A 188 17.47 -6.64 -6.23
C LEU A 188 18.70 -6.11 -5.48
N ILE A 189 18.86 -4.79 -5.42
CA ILE A 189 19.95 -4.14 -4.66
C ILE A 189 19.77 -4.39 -3.16
N LEU A 190 18.54 -4.21 -2.65
CA LEU A 190 18.23 -4.34 -1.24
C LEU A 190 18.40 -5.77 -0.71
N LEU A 191 18.37 -6.81 -1.55
CA LEU A 191 18.66 -8.20 -1.15
C LEU A 191 20.01 -8.37 -0.44
N LYS A 192 20.98 -7.49 -0.72
CA LYS A 192 22.34 -7.55 -0.14
C LYS A 192 22.51 -6.64 1.06
N VAL A 193 21.52 -5.81 1.38
CA VAL A 193 21.61 -4.86 2.48
C VAL A 193 21.18 -5.57 3.78
N PRO A 194 22.02 -5.55 4.83
CA PRO A 194 21.71 -6.14 6.13
C PRO A 194 20.68 -5.28 6.88
N GLU A 195 20.40 -5.65 8.14
CA GLU A 195 19.67 -4.78 9.05
C GLU A 195 20.37 -3.42 9.18
N VAL A 196 19.59 -2.34 9.18
CA VAL A 196 20.08 -0.96 9.26
C VAL A 196 19.51 -0.26 10.48
N SER A 197 20.21 0.78 10.94
CA SER A 197 19.70 1.59 12.05
C SER A 197 18.34 2.23 11.71
N PRO A 198 17.48 2.51 12.72
CA PRO A 198 16.18 3.12 12.49
C PRO A 198 16.23 4.45 11.72
N LYS A 199 17.29 5.25 11.92
CA LYS A 199 17.47 6.53 11.20
C LYS A 199 17.70 6.32 9.71
N VAL A 200 18.49 5.31 9.34
CA VAL A 200 18.75 4.97 7.94
C VAL A 200 17.48 4.43 7.29
N SER A 201 16.75 3.55 7.99
CA SER A 201 15.48 3.02 7.48
C SER A 201 14.43 4.13 7.26
N ALA A 202 14.28 5.05 8.21
CA ALA A 202 13.39 6.21 8.05
C ALA A 202 13.80 7.12 6.87
N ALA A 203 15.10 7.37 6.71
CA ALA A 203 15.62 8.15 5.58
C ALA A 203 15.35 7.46 4.24
N LEU A 204 15.54 6.14 4.15
CA LEU A 204 15.18 5.35 2.96
C LEU A 204 13.69 5.49 2.65
N GLY A 205 12.81 5.37 3.64
CA GLY A 205 11.37 5.56 3.45
C GLY A 205 11.02 6.96 2.92
N ALA A 206 11.62 8.01 3.49
CA ALA A 206 11.46 9.38 3.02
C ALA A 206 11.99 9.60 1.59
N ILE A 207 13.09 8.95 1.23
CA ILE A 207 13.63 9.00 -0.14
C ILE A 207 12.70 8.28 -1.13
N LEU A 208 12.16 7.12 -0.76
CA LEU A 208 11.24 6.35 -1.60
C LEU A 208 9.87 7.01 -1.77
N TRP A 209 9.45 7.82 -0.80
CA TRP A 209 8.26 8.66 -0.92
C TRP A 209 8.34 9.61 -2.12
N PHE A 210 9.51 10.19 -2.40
CA PHE A 210 9.67 11.23 -3.42
C PHE A 210 9.31 10.78 -4.85
N PRO A 211 9.87 9.69 -5.41
CA PRO A 211 9.46 9.22 -6.73
C PRO A 211 7.99 8.81 -6.76
N GLN A 212 7.45 8.22 -5.68
CA GLN A 212 6.02 7.93 -5.61
C GLN A 212 5.17 9.20 -5.69
N ALA A 213 5.53 10.25 -4.95
CA ALA A 213 4.86 11.55 -4.98
C ALA A 213 4.96 12.21 -6.37
N LEU A 214 6.12 12.15 -7.04
CA LEU A 214 6.31 12.71 -8.38
C LEU A 214 5.41 12.06 -9.44
N PHE A 215 5.19 10.75 -9.37
CA PHE A 215 4.32 10.05 -10.32
C PHE A 215 2.84 10.19 -9.96
N ILE A 216 2.53 10.42 -8.68
CA ILE A 216 1.15 10.57 -8.22
C ILE A 216 0.63 11.99 -8.34
N ALA A 217 1.44 13.01 -8.05
CA ALA A 217 0.97 14.38 -8.03
C ALA A 217 0.30 14.81 -9.36
N PRO A 218 0.89 14.56 -10.55
CA PRO A 218 0.27 14.95 -11.82
C PRO A 218 -1.06 14.22 -12.07
N MET A 219 -1.08 12.89 -11.88
CA MET A 219 -2.27 12.09 -12.16
C MET A 219 -3.36 12.28 -11.11
N GLY A 220 -3.00 12.41 -9.84
CA GLY A 220 -3.91 12.76 -8.77
C GLY A 220 -4.56 14.12 -8.99
N PHE A 221 -3.79 15.11 -9.45
CA PHE A 221 -4.34 16.42 -9.77
C PHE A 221 -5.26 16.39 -10.98
N ALA A 222 -4.88 15.65 -12.04
CA ALA A 222 -5.76 15.43 -13.19
C ALA A 222 -7.07 14.74 -12.79
N CYS A 223 -7.01 13.71 -11.92
CA CYS A 223 -8.18 13.03 -11.39
C CYS A 223 -9.04 13.95 -10.50
N PHE A 224 -8.41 14.82 -9.71
CA PHE A 224 -9.09 15.81 -8.89
C PHE A 224 -9.86 16.84 -9.72
N ILE A 225 -9.29 17.27 -10.86
CA ILE A 225 -10.00 18.10 -11.83
C ILE A 225 -11.16 17.32 -12.45
N ALA A 226 -10.91 16.08 -12.89
CA ALA A 226 -11.92 15.22 -13.50
C ALA A 226 -13.09 14.90 -12.55
N SER A 227 -12.87 14.88 -11.23
CA SER A 227 -13.91 14.70 -10.21
C SER A 227 -14.66 15.99 -9.85
N GLY A 228 -14.38 17.11 -10.55
CA GLY A 228 -14.97 18.40 -10.25
C GLY A 228 -14.50 18.99 -8.92
N PHE A 229 -13.21 18.83 -8.61
CA PHE A 229 -12.56 19.30 -7.37
C PHE A 229 -13.11 18.65 -6.09
N LYS A 230 -13.64 17.43 -6.20
CA LYS A 230 -14.09 16.64 -5.05
C LYS A 230 -13.03 15.60 -4.70
N VAL A 231 -12.65 15.53 -3.43
CA VAL A 231 -11.93 14.38 -2.91
C VAL A 231 -12.94 13.25 -2.75
N VAL A 232 -12.83 12.26 -3.63
CA VAL A 232 -13.73 11.09 -3.71
C VAL A 232 -13.07 9.87 -3.07
#